data_AF-A0A662CRI8-F1
#
_entry.id   AF-A0A662CRI8-F1
#
_cell.length_a   1.000
_cell.length_b   1.000
_cell.length_c   1.000
_cell.angle_alpha   90.00
_cell.angle_beta   90.00
_cell.angle_gamma   90.00
#
_symmetry.space_group_name_H-M   'P 1'
#
loop_
_entity.id
_entity.type
_entity.pdbx_description
1 polymer ?
#
loop_
_entity_poly.entity_id
_entity_poly.type
_entity_poly.pdbx_seq_one_letter_code
_entity_poly.pdbx_strand_id
1 'polypeptide(L)'
;MLEKVVKLGDLAKDISRHPLLKDSLALKGGTTLNLGFGPPSRLSVDLDFNYIAQLDRNAMLQDRPGYEAAICELAEKKGLRVQQSADAFAGRKIYCS
;
A
#
# COMPACT_ATOMS: atom_id res chain seq x y z
N MET A 1 0.19 16.91 10.05
CA MET A 1 1.26 15.89 9.95
C MET A 1 0.87 14.57 10.63
N LEU A 2 0.43 14.60 11.90
CA LEU A 2 0.01 13.41 12.64
C LEU A 2 -1.20 12.69 12.01
N GLU A 3 -2.20 13.45 11.53
CA GLU A 3 -3.39 12.91 10.88
C GLU A 3 -3.07 12.03 9.66
N LYS A 4 -2.08 12.43 8.86
CA LYS A 4 -1.62 11.65 7.70
C LYS A 4 -0.99 10.31 8.12
N VAL A 5 -0.23 10.31 9.21
CA VAL A 5 0.37 9.09 9.79
C VAL A 5 -0.72 8.14 10.28
N VAL A 6 -1.74 8.65 10.98
CA VAL A 6 -2.86 7.85 11.48
C VAL A 6 -3.65 7.25 10.31
N LYS A 7 -4.03 8.05 9.31
CA LYS A 7 -4.78 7.57 8.14
C LYS A 7 -4.02 6.50 7.35
N LEU A 8 -2.70 6.61 7.23
CA LEU A 8 -1.88 5.60 6.56
C LEU A 8 -1.70 4.33 7.40
N GLY A 9 -1.58 4.45 8.73
CA GLY A 9 -1.63 3.31 9.63
C GLY A 9 -2.95 2.55 9.53
N ASP A 10 -4.07 3.28 9.47
CA ASP A 10 -5.40 2.70 9.28
C ASP A 10 -5.55 2.04 7.89
N LEU A 11 -4.99 2.66 6.84
CA LEU A 11 -4.96 2.05 5.50
C LEU A 11 -4.16 0.75 5.48
N ALA A 12 -2.98 0.71 6.11
CA ALA A 12 -2.18 -0.50 6.23
C ALA A 12 -2.93 -1.61 6.99
N LYS A 13 -3.69 -1.24 8.02
CA LYS A 13 -4.56 -2.17 8.78
C LYS A 13 -5.73 -2.68 7.96
N ASP A 14 -6.30 -1.87 7.08
CA ASP A 14 -7.38 -2.32 6.20
C ASP A 14 -6.85 -3.23 5.09
N ILE A 15 -5.66 -2.95 4.54
CA ILE A 15 -4.96 -3.83 3.60
C ILE A 15 -4.72 -5.21 4.22
N SER A 16 -4.25 -5.27 5.48
CA SER A 16 -4.00 -6.56 6.17
C SER A 16 -5.27 -7.34 6.53
N ARG A 17 -6.44 -6.71 6.46
CA ARG A 17 -7.75 -7.35 6.68
C ARG A 17 -8.50 -7.67 5.39
N HIS A 18 -8.08 -7.08 4.27
CA HIS A 18 -8.78 -7.21 3.00
C HIS A 18 -8.60 -8.63 2.44
N PRO A 19 -9.69 -9.36 2.09
CA PRO A 19 -9.61 -10.76 1.67
C PRO A 19 -8.67 -11.03 0.49
N LEU A 20 -8.62 -10.10 -0.48
CA LEU A 20 -7.72 -10.18 -1.63
C LEU A 20 -6.27 -9.81 -1.31
N LEU A 21 -6.03 -8.88 -0.39
CA LEU A 21 -4.71 -8.24 -0.25
C LEU A 21 -3.86 -8.86 0.85
N LYS A 22 -4.50 -9.39 1.90
CA LYS A 22 -3.84 -9.82 3.14
C LYS A 22 -2.73 -10.86 2.94
N ASP A 23 -2.93 -11.81 2.03
CA ASP A 23 -2.01 -12.92 1.78
C ASP A 23 -1.15 -12.68 0.52
N SER A 24 -1.41 -11.57 -0.17
CA SER A 24 -0.84 -11.26 -1.49
C SER A 24 0.11 -10.08 -1.46
N LEU A 25 0.04 -9.24 -0.42
CA LEU A 25 0.87 -8.06 -0.24
C LEU A 25 1.68 -8.16 1.06
N ALA A 26 3.01 -8.15 0.93
CA ALA A 26 3.92 -8.09 2.06
C ALA A 26 4.45 -6.66 2.26
N LEU A 27 4.18 -6.06 3.43
CA LEU A 27 4.69 -4.72 3.78
C LEU A 27 6.22 -4.76 3.93
N LYS A 28 6.92 -3.87 3.23
CA LYS A 28 8.37 -3.69 3.27
C LYS A 28 8.76 -2.25 3.60
N GLY A 29 10.05 -2.03 3.87
CA GLY A 29 10.63 -0.69 4.05
C GLY A 29 10.64 -0.18 5.49
N GLY A 30 11.04 1.08 5.66
CA GLY A 30 11.20 1.75 6.97
C GLY A 30 9.89 1.95 7.73
N THR A 31 8.74 1.81 7.06
CA THR A 31 7.41 1.93 7.68
C THR A 31 7.06 0.74 8.56
N THR A 32 7.53 -0.47 8.23
CA THR A 32 7.44 -1.64 9.14
C THR A 32 8.22 -1.38 10.43
N LEU A 33 9.38 -0.73 10.33
CA LEU A 33 10.19 -0.35 11.50
C LEU A 33 9.52 0.76 12.33
N ASN A 34 8.93 1.77 11.71
CA ASN A 34 8.21 2.83 12.41
C ASN A 34 6.88 2.36 13.05
N LEU A 35 6.18 1.39 12.45
CA LEU A 35 4.97 0.81 13.05
C LEU A 35 5.29 -0.23 14.15
N GLY A 36 6.50 -0.79 14.15
CA GLY A 36 6.94 -1.78 15.14
C GLY A 36 7.82 -1.25 16.28
N PHE A 37 8.54 -0.13 16.10
CA PHE A 37 9.56 0.36 17.03
C PHE A 37 9.50 1.88 17.25
N GLY A 38 8.57 2.33 18.11
CA GLY A 38 8.61 3.65 18.72
C GLY A 38 8.30 4.86 17.79
N PRO A 39 8.33 6.08 18.33
CA PRO A 39 7.96 7.28 17.58
C PRO A 39 8.91 7.49 16.39
N PRO A 40 8.38 7.76 15.18
CA PRO A 40 9.16 7.73 13.96
C PRO A 40 10.25 8.81 13.93
N SER A 41 11.46 8.44 13.54
CA SER A 41 12.63 9.34 13.48
C SER A 41 12.65 10.26 12.25
N ARG A 42 11.90 9.92 11.19
CA ARG A 42 11.64 10.79 10.02
C ARG A 42 10.24 10.54 9.46
N LEU A 43 9.55 11.62 9.12
CA LEU A 43 8.22 11.64 8.52
C LEU A 43 8.27 11.39 6.99
N SER A 44 8.72 10.21 6.57
CA SER A 44 8.35 9.65 5.26
C SER A 44 7.31 8.59 5.53
N VAL A 45 6.06 8.87 5.20
CA VAL A 45 4.93 7.96 5.45
C VAL A 45 4.56 7.30 4.12
N ASP A 46 5.49 6.53 3.58
CA ASP A 46 5.26 5.75 2.35
C ASP A 46 4.93 4.30 2.75
N LEU A 47 3.88 3.73 2.16
CA LEU A 47 3.54 2.32 2.34
C LEU A 47 4.08 1.54 1.13
N ASP A 48 5.18 0.84 1.34
CA ASP A 48 5.77 -0.01 0.30
C ASP A 48 5.34 -1.47 0.50
N PHE A 49 4.70 -2.04 -0.51
CA PHE A 49 4.33 -3.45 -0.51
C PHE A 49 5.07 -4.22 -1.62
N ASN A 50 5.35 -5.50 -1.37
CA ASN A 50 5.71 -6.48 -2.38
C ASN A 50 4.49 -7.33 -2.72
N TYR A 51 4.23 -7.52 -4.01
CA TYR A 51 3.31 -8.56 -4.48
C TYR A 51 3.94 -9.93 -4.35
N ILE A 52 3.26 -10.88 -3.72
CA ILE A 52 3.76 -12.23 -3.44
C ILE A 52 2.80 -13.36 -3.81
N ALA A 53 1.63 -13.05 -4.40
CA ALA A 53 0.61 -14.07 -4.69
C ALA A 53 0.91 -14.95 -5.92
N GLN A 54 1.70 -14.46 -6.89
CA GLN A 54 2.11 -15.23 -8.07
C GLN A 54 3.60 -15.07 -8.33
N LEU A 55 4.27 -16.18 -8.66
CA LEU A 55 5.67 -16.19 -9.11
C LEU A 55 5.79 -15.87 -10.59
N ASP A 56 4.78 -16.24 -11.40
CA ASP A 56 4.76 -15.94 -12.82
C ASP A 56 4.43 -14.47 -13.08
N ARG A 57 5.21 -13.84 -13.97
CA ARG A 57 5.08 -12.42 -14.29
C ARG A 57 3.77 -12.10 -15.02
N ASN A 58 3.30 -12.97 -15.91
CA ASN A 58 2.07 -12.71 -16.66
C ASN A 58 0.85 -12.82 -15.75
N ALA A 59 0.81 -13.82 -14.88
CA ALA A 59 -0.20 -13.94 -13.83
C ALA A 59 -0.20 -12.71 -12.90
N MET A 60 0.98 -12.29 -12.42
CA MET A 60 1.14 -11.05 -11.63
C MET A 60 0.58 -9.82 -12.35
N LEU A 61 0.81 -9.69 -13.67
CA LEU A 61 0.32 -8.57 -14.47
C LEU A 61 -1.20 -8.62 -14.69
N GLN A 62 -1.79 -9.82 -14.76
CA GLN A 62 -3.24 -9.99 -14.84
C GLN A 62 -3.92 -9.64 -13.52
N ASP A 63 -3.29 -9.97 -12.40
CA ASP A 63 -3.78 -9.63 -11.06
C ASP A 63 -3.74 -8.12 -10.80
N ARG A 64 -2.62 -7.49 -11.19
CA ARG A 64 -2.27 -6.11 -10.84
C ARG A 64 -3.42 -5.09 -10.89
N PRO A 65 -4.24 -4.98 -11.95
CA PRO A 65 -5.34 -4.01 -12.00
C PRO A 65 -6.37 -4.19 -10.87
N GLY A 66 -6.70 -5.43 -10.50
CA GLY A 66 -7.65 -5.72 -9.43
C GLY A 66 -7.10 -5.36 -8.05
N TYR A 67 -5.81 -5.63 -7.82
CA TYR A 67 -5.12 -5.25 -6.59
C TYR A 67 -5.01 -3.74 -6.44
N GLU A 68 -4.63 -3.03 -7.50
CA GLU A 68 -4.54 -1.57 -7.50
C GLU A 68 -5.91 -0.92 -7.29
N ALA A 69 -6.97 -1.44 -7.91
CA ALA A 69 -8.34 -0.96 -7.69
C ALA A 69 -8.77 -1.13 -6.22
N ALA A 70 -8.52 -2.30 -5.63
CA ALA A 70 -8.84 -2.55 -4.22
C ALA A 70 -8.09 -1.60 -3.27
N ILE A 71 -6.80 -1.34 -3.53
CA ILE A 71 -6.02 -0.39 -2.73
C ILE A 71 -6.58 1.04 -2.86
N CYS A 72 -6.93 1.47 -4.08
CA CYS A 72 -7.52 2.78 -4.31
C CYS A 72 -8.86 2.93 -3.59
N GLU A 73 -9.74 1.92 -3.66
CA GLU A 73 -11.03 1.92 -2.98
C GLU A 73 -10.86 2.03 -1.45
N LEU A 74 -9.91 1.32 -0.86
CA LEU A 74 -9.59 1.42 0.56
C LEU A 74 -9.08 2.82 0.94
N ALA A 75 -8.21 3.41 0.11
CA ALA A 75 -7.68 4.75 0.35
C ALA A 75 -8.77 5.83 0.23
N GLU A 76 -9.65 5.74 -0.77
CA GLU A 76 -10.78 6.64 -0.96
C GLU A 76 -11.79 6.54 0.19
N LYS A 77 -12.07 5.33 0.70
CA LYS A 77 -12.90 5.13 1.90
C LYS A 77 -12.34 5.80 3.16
N LYS A 78 -11.03 6.04 3.21
CA LYS A 78 -10.37 6.81 4.28
C LYS A 78 -10.32 8.31 4.02
N GLY A 79 -10.91 8.77 2.91
CA GLY A 79 -10.87 10.17 2.49
C GLY A 79 -9.47 10.63 2.05
N LEU A 80 -8.60 9.69 1.64
CA LEU A 80 -7.30 10.01 1.05
C LEU A 80 -7.50 10.29 -0.44
N ARG A 81 -6.88 11.35 -0.95
CA ARG A 81 -6.87 11.59 -2.40
C ARG A 81 -5.79 10.70 -3.03
N VAL A 82 -6.22 9.84 -3.94
CA VAL A 82 -5.38 8.89 -4.66
C VAL A 82 -4.86 9.52 -5.96
N GLN A 83 -3.57 9.43 -6.22
CA GLN A 83 -2.95 9.68 -7.52
C GLN A 83 -2.09 8.49 -7.92
N GLN A 84 -2.20 8.05 -9.16
CA GLN A 84 -1.40 6.95 -9.69
C GLN A 84 -0.27 7.48 -10.56
N SER A 85 0.93 6.94 -10.39
CA SER A 85 2.02 7.18 -11.34
C SER A 85 1.71 6.59 -12.71
N ALA A 86 2.36 7.10 -13.76
CA ALA A 86 2.31 6.49 -15.08
C ALA A 86 2.66 4.99 -15.04
N ASP A 87 2.05 4.22 -15.94
CA ASP A 87 2.26 2.78 -16.05
C ASP A 87 3.57 2.45 -16.79
N ALA A 88 4.69 2.86 -16.19
CA ALA A 88 6.00 2.81 -16.85
C ALA A 88 6.84 1.59 -16.44
N PHE A 89 6.52 0.91 -15.32
CA PHE A 89 7.31 -0.21 -14.77
C PHE A 89 6.44 -1.27 -14.09
N ALA A 90 7.05 -2.39 -13.67
CA ALA A 90 6.38 -3.50 -12.97
C ALA A 90 5.79 -3.10 -11.60
N GLY A 91 6.22 -1.98 -11.01
CA GLY A 91 5.62 -1.38 -9.82
C GLY A 91 4.88 -0.08 -10.14
N ARG A 92 3.68 0.12 -9.56
CA ARG A 92 2.95 1.40 -9.57
C ARG A 92 3.14 2.11 -8.24
N LYS A 93 3.35 3.42 -8.28
CA LYS A 93 3.28 4.26 -7.08
C LYS A 93 1.89 4.83 -6.96
N ILE A 94 1.28 4.62 -5.79
CA ILE A 94 0.01 5.22 -5.41
C ILE A 94 0.31 6.30 -4.38
N TYR A 95 0.09 7.55 -4.76
CA TYR A 95 0.27 8.71 -3.91
C TYR A 95 -1.04 9.01 -3.19
N CYS A 96 -0.99 9.10 -1.87
CA CYS A 96 -2.09 9.55 -1.02
C CYS A 96 -1.75 10.93 -0.45
N SER A 97 -2.56 11.95 -0.78
CA SER A 97 -2.46 13.31 -0.24
C SER A 97 -3.60 13.63 0.70
#